data_AF-A0A8I2Z5G0-F1
#
_entry.id   AF-A0A8I2Z5G0-F1
#
_cell.length_a   1.000
_cell.length_b   1.000
_cell.length_c   1.000
_cell.angle_alpha   90.00
_cell.angle_beta   90.00
_cell.angle_gamma   90.00
#
_symmetry.space_group_name_H-M   'P 1'
#
loop_
_entity.id
_entity.type
_entity.pdbx_description
1 polymer ?
#
loop_
_entity_poly.entity_id
_entity_poly.type
_entity_poly.pdbx_seq_one_letter_code
_entity_poly.pdbx_strand_id
1 'polypeptide(L)'
;MPLRRLANGVPVIPVWLGSTIGISSLAFICAGAVPFFSYLIGLNGALCLAPTCLVIPAWMGLYMDWELRRTSWKKRGICYLHIFTVIIGLFMTVGGTTTTIQSIIDAYKAGSVGTPFSCQ
;
A
#
# COMPACT_ATOMS: atom_id res chain seq x y z
N MET A 1 -0.05 -34.92 -19.26
CA MET A 1 -0.43 -33.59 -18.73
C MET A 1 0.86 -32.81 -18.49
N PRO A 2 1.22 -31.84 -19.35
CA PRO A 2 2.52 -31.19 -19.25
C PRO A 2 2.55 -30.27 -18.03
N LEU A 3 3.54 -30.48 -17.16
CA LEU A 3 3.81 -29.62 -16.00
C LEU A 3 4.12 -28.21 -16.50
N ARG A 4 3.20 -27.25 -16.30
CA ARG A 4 3.49 -25.83 -16.54
C ARG A 4 4.61 -25.43 -15.59
N ARG A 5 5.80 -25.20 -16.12
CA ARG A 5 6.93 -24.57 -15.44
C ARG A 5 6.99 -23.11 -15.85
N LEU A 6 7.40 -22.24 -14.94
CA LEU A 6 7.77 -20.87 -15.27
C LEU A 6 9.08 -20.90 -16.10
N ALA A 7 9.39 -19.81 -16.80
CA ALA A 7 10.59 -19.68 -17.61
C ALA A 7 11.90 -20.00 -16.85
N ASN A 8 11.89 -19.87 -15.52
CA ASN A 8 13.01 -20.13 -14.62
C ASN A 8 13.07 -21.59 -14.09
N GLY A 9 12.35 -22.54 -14.69
CA GLY A 9 12.38 -23.97 -14.34
C GLY A 9 11.56 -24.38 -13.10
N VAL A 10 11.07 -23.41 -12.32
CA VAL A 10 10.22 -23.64 -11.14
C VAL A 10 8.79 -24.05 -11.53
N PRO A 11 8.20 -25.06 -10.86
CA PRO A 11 6.81 -25.46 -11.10
C PRO A 11 5.81 -24.40 -10.60
N VAL A 12 4.74 -24.17 -11.37
CA VAL A 12 3.76 -23.10 -11.08
C VAL A 12 2.94 -23.32 -9.82
N ILE A 13 2.59 -24.58 -9.51
CA ILE A 13 1.70 -24.95 -8.41
C ILE A 13 2.25 -24.49 -7.05
N PRO A 14 3.50 -24.81 -6.65
CA PRO A 14 4.02 -24.35 -5.37
C PRO A 14 4.19 -22.83 -5.28
N VAL A 15 4.48 -22.14 -6.39
CA VAL A 15 4.54 -20.66 -6.41
C VAL A 15 3.16 -20.07 -6.14
N TRP A 16 2.12 -20.59 -6.81
CA TRP A 16 0.73 -20.17 -6.61
C TRP A 16 0.21 -20.50 -5.21
N LEU A 17 0.50 -21.71 -4.70
CA LEU A 17 0.13 -22.11 -3.34
C LEU A 17 0.86 -21.23 -2.31
N GLY A 18 2.14 -20.96 -2.50
CA GLY A 18 2.93 -20.08 -1.63
C GLY A 18 2.38 -18.67 -1.56
N SER A 19 2.04 -18.06 -2.70
CA SER A 19 1.43 -16.71 -2.72
C SER A 19 0.05 -16.70 -2.06
N THR A 20 -0.78 -17.72 -2.30
CA THR A 20 -2.14 -17.80 -1.75
C THR A 20 -2.13 -17.98 -0.25
N ILE A 21 -1.32 -18.92 0.26
CA ILE A 21 -1.17 -19.16 1.70
C ILE A 21 -0.59 -17.90 2.38
N GLY A 22 0.42 -17.27 1.78
CA GLY A 22 1.02 -16.04 2.34
C GLY A 22 0.03 -14.90 2.53
N ILE A 23 -0.77 -14.59 1.50
CA ILE A 23 -1.81 -13.55 1.59
C ILE A 23 -2.91 -13.95 2.58
N SER A 24 -3.29 -15.23 2.60
CA SER A 24 -4.32 -15.73 3.54
C SER A 24 -3.88 -15.64 4.99
N SER A 25 -2.62 -15.97 5.30
CA SER A 25 -2.05 -15.82 6.64
C SER A 25 -2.01 -14.35 7.08
N LEU A 26 -1.63 -13.42 6.19
CA LEU A 26 -1.65 -12.00 6.50
C LEU A 26 -3.08 -11.49 6.75
N ALA A 27 -4.04 -11.92 5.93
CA ALA A 27 -5.44 -11.56 6.09
C ALA A 27 -6.01 -12.07 7.43
N PHE A 28 -5.65 -13.28 7.86
CA PHE A 28 -6.03 -13.82 9.16
C PHE A 28 -5.51 -12.97 10.32
N ILE A 29 -4.25 -12.53 10.25
CA ILE A 29 -3.65 -11.65 11.27
C ILE A 29 -4.38 -10.30 11.30
N CYS A 30 -4.62 -9.67 10.15
CA CYS A 30 -5.33 -8.40 10.06
C CYS A 30 -6.78 -8.49 10.56
N ALA A 31 -7.48 -9.60 10.28
CA ALA A 31 -8.84 -9.83 10.74
C ALA A 31 -8.94 -9.97 12.27
N GLY A 32 -7.93 -10.57 12.91
CA GLY A 32 -7.86 -10.67 14.37
C GLY A 32 -7.39 -9.39 15.07
N ALA A 33 -6.60 -8.56 14.39
CA ALA A 33 -5.97 -7.36 14.95
C ALA A 33 -6.74 -6.05 14.70
N VAL A 34 -7.56 -5.97 13.65
CA VAL A 34 -8.30 -4.77 13.30
C VAL A 34 -9.79 -4.97 13.59
N PRO A 35 -10.37 -4.24 14.56
CA PRO A 35 -11.72 -4.54 15.04
C PRO A 35 -12.85 -4.15 14.07
N PHE A 36 -12.59 -3.20 13.17
CA PHE A 36 -13.59 -2.70 12.22
C PHE A 36 -13.00 -2.61 10.80
N PHE A 37 -13.78 -3.03 9.81
CA PHE A 37 -13.38 -3.03 8.40
C PHE A 37 -12.98 -1.62 7.90
N SER A 38 -13.60 -0.57 8.42
CA SER A 38 -13.28 0.82 8.05
C SER A 38 -11.82 1.21 8.36
N TYR A 39 -11.26 0.72 9.46
CA TYR A 39 -9.84 0.95 9.76
C TYR A 39 -8.94 0.16 8.81
N LEU A 40 -9.35 -1.05 8.40
CA LEU A 40 -8.60 -1.84 7.42
C LEU A 40 -8.56 -1.14 6.05
N ILE A 41 -9.69 -0.59 5.59
CA ILE A 41 -9.74 0.20 4.35
C ILE A 41 -8.85 1.45 4.46
N GLY A 42 -8.92 2.17 5.59
CA GLY A 42 -8.09 3.36 5.82
C GLY A 42 -6.59 3.05 5.78
N LEU A 43 -6.18 1.96 6.43
CA LEU A 43 -4.79 1.52 6.47
C LEU A 43 -4.31 1.07 5.09
N ASN A 44 -5.11 0.28 4.37
CA ASN A 44 -4.81 -0.19 3.03
C ASN A 44 -4.76 0.96 2.01
N GLY A 45 -5.65 1.93 2.14
CA GLY A 45 -5.62 3.15 1.31
C GLY A 45 -4.33 3.95 1.51
N ALA A 46 -3.89 4.12 2.76
CA ALA A 46 -2.65 4.85 3.05
C ALA A 46 -1.39 4.11 2.60
N LEU A 47 -1.32 2.79 2.84
CA LEU A 47 -0.12 1.97 2.58
C LEU A 47 0.02 1.53 1.13
N CYS A 48 -1.10 1.18 0.47
CA CYS A 48 -1.06 0.58 -0.87
C CYS A 48 -1.51 1.58 -1.93
N LEU A 49 -2.65 2.24 -1.73
CA LEU A 49 -3.22 3.11 -2.75
C LEU A 49 -2.43 4.42 -2.92
N ALA A 50 -2.13 5.11 -1.82
CA ALA A 50 -1.41 6.38 -1.88
C ALA A 50 -0.03 6.29 -2.57
N PRO A 51 0.87 5.33 -2.24
CA PRO A 51 2.14 5.25 -2.94
C PRO A 51 1.99 4.71 -4.37
N THR A 52 1.11 3.74 -4.60
CA THR A 52 0.97 3.12 -5.93
C THR A 52 0.31 4.06 -6.94
N CYS A 53 -0.69 4.84 -6.53
CA CYS A 53 -1.40 5.75 -7.42
C CYS A 53 -0.80 7.15 -7.51
N LEU A 54 -0.09 7.63 -6.47
CA LEU A 54 0.47 8.98 -6.47
C LEU A 54 1.99 8.95 -6.60
N VAL A 55 2.68 8.29 -5.66
CA VAL A 55 4.15 8.39 -5.55
C VAL A 55 4.85 7.73 -6.74
N ILE A 56 4.52 6.46 -7.05
CA ILE A 56 5.17 5.71 -8.13
C ILE A 56 5.01 6.38 -9.51
N PRO A 57 3.79 6.70 -9.99
CA PRO A 57 3.62 7.30 -11.30
C PRO A 57 4.19 8.72 -11.37
N ALA A 58 4.11 9.51 -10.29
CA ALA A 58 4.72 10.83 -10.26
C ALA A 58 6.26 10.76 -10.27
N TRP A 59 6.84 9.80 -9.55
CA TRP A 59 8.29 9.58 -9.57
C TRP A 59 8.78 9.09 -10.94
N MET A 60 8.03 8.18 -11.57
CA MET A 60 8.32 7.72 -12.92
C MET A 60 8.23 8.86 -13.95
N GLY A 61 7.20 9.71 -13.85
CA GLY A 61 7.07 10.91 -14.69
C GLY A 61 8.23 11.88 -14.50
N LEU A 62 8.70 12.08 -13.27
CA LEU A 62 9.90 12.88 -13.00
C LEU A 62 11.14 12.31 -13.67
N TYR A 63 11.33 10.99 -13.58
CA TYR A 63 12.47 10.33 -14.19
C TYR A 63 12.51 10.51 -15.71
N MET A 64 11.35 10.41 -16.38
CA MET A 64 11.26 10.55 -17.83
C MET A 64 11.44 11.99 -18.32
N ASP A 65 10.87 12.98 -17.61
CA ASP A 65 10.88 14.39 -18.05
C ASP A 65 12.00 15.24 -17.43
N TRP A 66 12.88 14.65 -16.62
CA TRP A 66 13.90 15.39 -15.84
C TRP A 66 14.81 16.25 -16.72
N GLU A 67 15.32 15.68 -17.82
CA GLU A 67 16.24 16.37 -18.73
C GLU A 67 15.52 17.45 -19.55
N LEU A 68 14.24 17.23 -19.88
CA LEU A 68 13.43 18.15 -20.69
C LEU A 68 12.91 19.36 -19.90
N ARG A 69 13.18 19.42 -18.59
CA ARG A 69 12.78 20.51 -17.69
C ARG A 69 13.33 21.88 -18.12
N ARG A 70 14.49 21.93 -18.77
CA ARG A 70 15.11 23.20 -19.22
C ARG A 70 14.64 23.67 -20.59
N THR A 71 13.95 22.83 -21.34
CA THR A 71 13.56 23.12 -22.73
C THR A 71 12.35 24.06 -22.84
N SER A 72 11.41 24.01 -21.89
CA SER A 72 10.18 24.80 -21.96
C SER A 72 9.60 25.08 -20.57
N TRP A 73 9.04 26.28 -20.39
CA TRP A 73 8.31 26.68 -19.18
C TRP A 73 7.16 25.73 -18.84
N LYS A 74 6.47 25.19 -19.86
CA LYS A 74 5.38 24.21 -19.67
C LYS A 74 5.90 22.90 -19.07
N LYS A 75 7.01 22.38 -19.59
CA LYS A 75 7.66 21.16 -19.08
C LYS A 75 8.22 21.35 -17.68
N ARG A 76 8.76 22.55 -17.41
CA ARG A 76 9.19 22.93 -16.06
C ARG A 76 8.03 22.94 -15.05
N GLY A 77 6.87 23.47 -15.44
CA GLY A 77 5.65 23.42 -14.63
C GLY A 77 5.18 21.99 -14.33
N ILE A 78 5.14 21.11 -15.33
CA ILE A 78 4.76 19.70 -15.17
C ILE A 78 5.72 18.97 -14.21
N CYS A 79 7.02 19.23 -14.32
CA CYS A 79 8.03 18.65 -13.43
C CYS A 79 7.82 19.10 -11.97
N TYR A 80 7.51 20.36 -11.70
CA TYR A 80 7.15 20.81 -10.35
C TYR A 80 5.84 20.18 -9.85
N LEU A 81 4.85 19.99 -10.73
CA LEU A 81 3.60 19.32 -10.39
C LEU A 81 3.85 17.87 -9.95
N HIS A 82 4.72 17.14 -10.66
CA HIS A 82 5.07 15.78 -10.24
C HIS A 82 5.79 15.75 -8.88
N ILE A 83 6.72 16.68 -8.60
CA ILE A 83 7.36 16.79 -7.27
C ILE A 83 6.29 17.04 -6.19
N PHE A 84 5.36 17.94 -6.45
CA PHE A 84 4.26 18.24 -5.53
C PHE A 84 3.37 17.01 -5.27
N THR A 85 3.01 16.25 -6.31
CA THR A 85 2.24 15.01 -6.18
C THR A 85 3.00 13.94 -5.38
N VAL A 86 4.32 13.84 -5.51
CA VAL A 86 5.14 12.94 -4.68
C VAL A 86 5.05 13.34 -3.21
N ILE A 87 5.20 14.64 -2.89
CA ILE A 87 5.15 15.14 -1.52
C ILE A 87 3.76 14.88 -0.90
N ILE A 88 2.68 15.17 -1.63
CA ILE A 88 1.32 14.88 -1.17
C ILE A 88 1.12 13.37 -0.99
N GLY A 89 1.57 12.55 -1.95
CA GLY A 89 1.45 11.11 -1.85
C GLY A 89 2.13 10.55 -0.60
N LEU A 90 3.36 11.00 -0.31
CA LEU A 90 4.09 10.62 0.91
C LEU A 90 3.39 11.12 2.17
N PHE A 91 2.88 12.37 2.16
CA PHE A 91 2.09 12.90 3.27
C PHE A 91 0.83 12.08 3.53
N MET A 92 0.09 11.70 2.48
CA MET A 92 -1.10 10.85 2.61
C MET A 92 -0.77 9.45 3.12
N THR A 93 0.37 8.87 2.72
CA THR A 93 0.84 7.60 3.27
C THR A 93 1.14 7.71 4.75
N VAL A 94 2.00 8.64 5.17
CA VAL A 94 2.39 8.78 6.58
C VAL A 94 1.22 9.24 7.45
N GLY A 95 0.51 10.28 7.02
CA GLY A 95 -0.64 10.83 7.73
C GLY A 95 -1.81 9.85 7.81
N GLY A 96 -2.10 9.12 6.72
CA GLY A 96 -3.16 8.11 6.69
C GLY A 96 -2.83 6.92 7.59
N THR A 97 -1.60 6.42 7.56
CA THR A 97 -1.18 5.30 8.41
C THR A 97 -1.22 5.67 9.90
N THR A 98 -0.65 6.82 10.28
CA THR A 98 -0.63 7.26 11.68
C THR A 98 -2.04 7.53 12.22
N THR A 99 -2.91 8.18 11.44
CA THR A 99 -4.31 8.44 11.84
C THR A 99 -5.08 7.15 12.05
N THR A 100 -4.90 6.19 11.15
CA THR A 100 -5.60 4.90 11.25
C THR A 100 -5.11 4.08 12.44
N ILE A 101 -3.80 4.05 12.69
CA ILE A 101 -3.21 3.40 13.87
C ILE A 101 -3.77 4.01 15.15
N GLN A 102 -3.84 5.35 15.23
CA GLN A 102 -4.36 6.03 16.41
C GLN A 102 -5.84 5.65 16.66
N SER A 103 -6.64 5.61 15.61
CA SER A 103 -8.06 5.20 15.69
C SER A 103 -8.23 3.77 16.24
N ILE A 104 -7.34 2.85 15.85
CA ILE A 104 -7.32 1.48 16.36
C ILE A 104 -6.96 1.47 17.85
N ILE A 105 -5.90 2.20 18.25
CA ILE A 105 -5.48 2.30 19.66
C ILE A 105 -6.61 2.86 20.54
N ASP A 106 -7.29 3.90 20.07
CA ASP A 106 -8.36 4.54 20.82
C ASP A 106 -9.58 3.61 20.96
N ALA A 107 -9.90 2.82 19.94
CA ALA A 107 -10.95 1.78 20.03
C ALA A 107 -10.63 0.72 21.10
N TYR A 108 -9.37 0.28 21.18
CA TYR A 108 -8.91 -0.65 22.23
C TYR A 108 -8.94 -0.01 23.63
N LYS A 109 -8.48 1.23 23.76
CA LYS A 109 -8.49 1.96 25.04
C LYS A 109 -9.90 2.25 25.55
N ALA A 110 -10.84 2.50 24.65
CA ALA A 110 -12.24 2.72 25.00
C ALA A 110 -12.93 1.46 25.55
N GLY A 111 -12.28 0.29 25.51
CA GLY A 111 -12.88 -0.98 25.92
C GLY A 111 -14.02 -1.43 24.99
N SER A 112 -14.16 -0.78 23.84
CA SER A 112 -15.23 -1.03 22.87
C SER A 112 -15.04 -2.32 22.07
N VAL A 113 -13.87 -2.96 22.19
CA VAL A 113 -13.45 -4.14 21.43
C VAL A 113 -12.68 -5.11 22.32
N GLY A 114 -12.88 -6.42 22.12
CA GLY A 114 -12.14 -7.47 22.84
C GLY A 114 -10.67 -7.51 22.43
N THR A 115 -9.82 -8.11 23.28
CA THR A 115 -8.40 -8.28 22.98
C THR A 115 -8.20 -9.17 21.75
N PRO A 116 -7.24 -8.83 20.86
CA PRO A 116 -7.01 -9.60 19.64
C PRO A 116 -6.66 -11.05 19.99
N PHE A 117 -7.23 -12.00 19.23
CA PHE A 117 -7.08 -13.45 19.42
C PHE A 117 -7.57 -14.01 20.76
N SER A 118 -8.44 -13.28 21.46
CA SER A 118 -9.05 -13.78 22.69
C SER A 118 -10.32 -14.55 22.37
N CYS A 119 -10.38 -15.80 22.81
CA CYS A 119 -11.62 -16.58 22.82
C CYS A 119 -12.46 -16.10 24.02
N GLN A 120 -13.29 -15.08 23.80
CA GLN A 120 -14.40 -14.77 24.72
C GLN A 120 -15.62 -15.62 24.37
#